data_AF-A0AAE0UBG9-F1
#
_entry.id   AF-A0AAE0UBG9-F1
#
_cell.length_a   1.000
_cell.length_b   1.000
_cell.length_c   1.000
_cell.angle_alpha   90.00
_cell.angle_beta   90.00
_cell.angle_gamma   90.00
#
_symmetry.space_group_name_H-M   'P 1'
#
loop_
_entity.id
_entity.type
_entity.pdbx_description
1 polymer ?
#
loop_
_entity_poly.entity_id
_entity_poly.type
_entity_poly.pdbx_seq_one_letter_code
_entity_poly.pdbx_strand_id
1 'polypeptide(L)'
;MADSPLPTEINIVTLNCWGLKYISKLRRERLLEIGRQLAIADPQPQIVALQECFCHEDYQTIRRETRYILPYGKFYFAGAFGGGLAILSKWPIEESTMFRYPLNGRPTAFWRGDWYVGKGVACAKIRYGPGPKHIIEVFNTHTHAPYESGPNDSYICHRTAQSWEISKLLRGAAERGHLVLGLGDFNMLPMSLEHQIITENAPVRDVWRVLHPDSSVGPAHHHAEKARGRPVPTAEYNILENCATSDGPFNTWRWLPKQQKKLGIGKPVVTVDPSTPDIRGKRLDYIFAGAGDVAANGGGWVVKRAAVGMMMRHPEHGCSLSDHFAVEATLKFVSLKDQQQQHPNNNNSPFSDDNQQHQTLKPTTTILNDAENHLIQTGTYLQEPSSQGTSIAEANTPAHDVGTHTDDHLSYTKQLLTFNSLPPRLPPSGYDQILSLIHKYVTRERSQLKWRAYHFFAWLGVSIGCLVAVWFVPRNFVAFILMLVSTLGLVGGTLDGLMSLLFFRSELRALKEYEFEILTAKALAEGKTPVVQQAGTEDDVDDGKQW
;
A
#
# COMPACT_ATOMS: atom_id res chain seq x y z
N MET A 1 -26.05 27.94 4.07
CA MET A 1 -25.37 27.45 2.86
C MET A 1 -26.39 26.60 2.14
N ALA A 2 -26.66 26.86 0.85
CA ALA A 2 -27.63 26.07 0.10
C ALA A 2 -27.21 24.58 0.11
N ASP A 3 -28.13 23.68 0.45
CA ASP A 3 -27.92 22.23 0.47
C ASP A 3 -27.49 21.78 -0.93
N SER A 4 -26.18 21.65 -1.13
CA SER A 4 -25.65 21.01 -2.32
C SER A 4 -26.08 19.54 -2.26
N PRO A 5 -26.61 18.97 -3.36
CA PRO A 5 -27.03 17.58 -3.36
C PRO A 5 -25.86 16.67 -2.97
N LEU A 6 -26.17 15.60 -2.23
CA LEU A 6 -25.18 14.60 -1.87
C LEU A 6 -24.56 13.99 -3.15
N PRO A 7 -23.25 13.70 -3.14
CA PRO A 7 -22.63 13.03 -4.27
C PRO A 7 -23.25 11.65 -4.48
N THR A 8 -23.62 11.35 -5.71
CA THR A 8 -23.99 9.99 -6.15
C THR A 8 -22.75 9.18 -6.55
N GLU A 9 -21.66 9.87 -6.91
CA GLU A 9 -20.38 9.27 -7.29
C GLU A 9 -19.19 10.03 -6.67
N ILE A 10 -18.15 9.28 -6.31
CA ILE A 10 -16.88 9.80 -5.79
C ILE A 10 -15.73 9.23 -6.62
N ASN A 11 -15.02 10.11 -7.31
CA ASN A 11 -13.83 9.84 -8.10
C ASN A 11 -12.58 10.05 -7.24
N ILE A 12 -11.75 9.03 -7.22
CA ILE A 12 -10.59 8.90 -6.34
C ILE A 12 -9.37 8.62 -7.21
N VAL A 13 -8.27 9.30 -6.91
CA VAL A 13 -6.98 9.08 -7.57
C VAL A 13 -5.90 8.87 -6.51
N THR A 14 -5.04 7.88 -6.71
CA THR A 14 -3.80 7.75 -5.95
C THR A 14 -2.61 7.68 -6.89
N LEU A 15 -1.53 8.38 -6.55
CA LEU A 15 -0.32 8.44 -7.37
C LEU A 15 0.95 8.63 -6.53
N ASN A 16 1.89 7.69 -6.64
CA ASN A 16 3.28 7.93 -6.30
C ASN A 16 3.87 8.88 -7.35
N CYS A 17 4.30 10.08 -6.92
CA CYS A 17 4.74 11.17 -7.80
C CYS A 17 6.22 11.09 -8.22
N TRP A 18 7.01 10.23 -7.56
CA TRP A 18 8.45 10.16 -7.73
C TRP A 18 9.12 11.55 -7.62
N GLY A 19 8.87 12.23 -6.50
CA GLY A 19 9.26 13.63 -6.23
C GLY A 19 10.49 13.80 -5.33
N LEU A 20 11.45 12.87 -5.38
CA LEU A 20 12.68 12.91 -4.58
C LEU A 20 13.57 14.09 -4.96
N LYS A 21 13.96 14.90 -3.98
CA LYS A 21 14.87 16.03 -4.20
C LYS A 21 16.24 15.52 -4.63
N TYR A 22 16.78 16.08 -5.72
CA TYR A 22 18.08 15.73 -6.33
C TYR A 22 18.20 14.36 -7.02
N ILE A 23 17.26 13.43 -6.79
CA ILE A 23 17.28 12.09 -7.42
C ILE A 23 16.35 12.06 -8.64
N SER A 24 15.12 12.54 -8.46
CA SER A 24 14.10 12.49 -9.49
C SER A 24 14.40 13.45 -10.63
N LYS A 25 14.51 12.92 -11.85
CA LYS A 25 14.74 13.72 -13.07
C LYS A 25 13.49 14.53 -13.42
N LEU A 26 13.70 15.74 -13.94
CA LEU A 26 12.64 16.65 -14.40
C LEU A 26 11.52 16.84 -13.36
N ARG A 27 11.91 16.91 -12.08
CA ARG A 27 10.95 16.87 -10.96
C ARG A 27 9.94 18.01 -11.06
N ARG A 28 10.40 19.25 -11.22
CA ARG A 28 9.50 20.43 -11.21
C ARG A 28 8.54 20.41 -12.39
N GLU A 29 9.05 20.06 -13.57
CA GLU A 29 8.30 19.98 -14.82
C GLU A 29 7.22 18.89 -14.73
N ARG A 30 7.59 17.69 -14.27
CA ARG A 30 6.64 16.59 -14.07
C ARG A 30 5.60 16.89 -13.00
N LEU A 31 5.99 17.42 -11.85
CA LEU A 31 5.05 17.68 -10.75
C LEU A 31 4.07 18.81 -11.10
N LEU A 32 4.50 19.82 -11.87
CA LEU A 32 3.59 20.81 -12.45
C LEU A 32 2.59 20.13 -13.40
N GLU A 33 3.08 19.27 -14.29
CA GLU A 33 2.22 18.58 -15.26
C GLU A 33 1.25 17.61 -14.58
N ILE A 34 1.67 16.91 -13.51
CA ILE A 34 0.76 16.12 -12.65
C ILE A 34 -0.38 16.99 -12.15
N GLY A 35 -0.09 18.19 -11.65
CA GLY A 35 -1.11 19.14 -11.19
C GLY A 35 -2.10 19.54 -12.28
N ARG A 36 -1.61 19.77 -13.50
CA ARG A 36 -2.46 20.11 -14.66
C ARG A 36 -3.34 18.94 -15.09
N GLN A 37 -2.77 17.74 -15.20
CA GLN A 37 -3.51 16.54 -15.59
C GLN A 37 -4.60 16.21 -14.58
N LEU A 38 -4.34 16.36 -13.27
CA LEU A 38 -5.38 16.22 -12.25
C LEU A 38 -6.51 17.26 -12.41
N ALA A 39 -6.17 18.50 -12.79
CA ALA A 39 -7.15 19.58 -12.94
C ALA A 39 -8.10 19.39 -14.13
N ILE A 40 -7.62 18.74 -15.20
CA ILE A 40 -8.38 18.51 -16.45
C ILE A 40 -8.90 17.07 -16.59
N ALA A 41 -8.63 16.20 -15.61
CA ALA A 41 -9.04 14.81 -15.64
C ALA A 41 -10.57 14.67 -15.77
N ASP A 42 -10.99 13.70 -16.56
CA ASP A 42 -12.39 13.32 -16.74
C ASP A 42 -12.53 11.79 -16.51
N PRO A 43 -13.31 11.35 -15.51
CA PRO A 43 -14.10 12.16 -14.59
C PRO A 43 -13.25 12.94 -13.59
N GLN A 44 -13.72 14.13 -13.21
CA GLN A 44 -12.99 15.03 -12.31
C GLN A 44 -12.78 14.40 -10.92
N PRO A 45 -11.53 14.36 -10.41
CA PRO A 45 -11.24 13.76 -9.11
C PRO A 45 -11.81 14.60 -7.98
N GLN A 46 -12.33 13.93 -6.95
CA GLN A 46 -12.84 14.54 -5.73
C GLN A 46 -11.96 14.26 -4.51
N ILE A 47 -11.18 13.18 -4.54
CA ILE A 47 -10.17 12.82 -3.55
C ILE A 47 -8.90 12.43 -4.29
N VAL A 48 -7.77 13.02 -3.91
CA VAL A 48 -6.45 12.65 -4.45
C VAL A 48 -5.48 12.38 -3.32
N ALA A 49 -4.84 11.21 -3.34
CA ALA A 49 -3.75 10.84 -2.45
C ALA A 49 -2.42 10.80 -3.23
N LEU A 50 -1.43 11.55 -2.77
CA LEU A 50 -0.11 11.60 -3.41
C LEU A 50 0.95 11.01 -2.49
N GLN A 51 1.82 10.18 -3.06
CA GLN A 51 3.01 9.64 -2.39
C GLN A 51 4.28 10.20 -3.05
N GLU A 52 5.41 10.13 -2.34
CA GLU A 52 6.69 10.72 -2.75
C GLU A 52 6.64 12.21 -3.17
N CYS A 53 5.64 12.96 -2.70
CA CYS A 53 5.59 14.40 -2.81
C CYS A 53 6.40 15.01 -1.66
N PHE A 54 7.75 14.93 -1.75
CA PHE A 54 8.63 15.30 -0.64
C PHE A 54 8.83 16.82 -0.50
N CYS A 55 8.87 17.56 -1.61
CA CYS A 55 9.13 18.99 -1.57
C CYS A 55 7.82 19.78 -1.40
N HIS A 56 7.77 20.67 -0.40
CA HIS A 56 6.60 21.52 -0.19
C HIS A 56 6.29 22.45 -1.39
N GLU A 57 7.31 22.89 -2.12
CA GLU A 57 7.18 23.65 -3.38
C GLU A 57 6.39 22.86 -4.45
N ASP A 58 6.68 21.57 -4.61
CA ASP A 58 6.00 20.71 -5.58
C ASP A 58 4.53 20.51 -5.16
N TYR A 59 4.28 20.29 -3.87
CA TYR A 59 2.92 20.25 -3.33
C TYR A 59 2.15 21.56 -3.59
N GLN A 60 2.75 22.71 -3.32
CA GLN A 60 2.13 24.02 -3.57
C GLN A 60 1.82 24.24 -5.06
N THR A 61 2.67 23.72 -5.94
CA THR A 61 2.45 23.76 -7.39
C THR A 61 1.22 22.95 -7.77
N ILE A 62 1.12 21.69 -7.33
CA ILE A 62 -0.06 20.86 -7.57
C ILE A 62 -1.33 21.50 -6.98
N ARG A 63 -1.25 22.03 -5.75
CA ARG A 63 -2.35 22.75 -5.09
C ARG A 63 -2.84 23.93 -5.90
N ARG A 64 -1.93 24.66 -6.53
CA ARG A 64 -2.27 25.79 -7.38
C ARG A 64 -3.07 25.31 -8.58
N GLU A 65 -2.56 24.34 -9.33
CA GLU A 65 -3.24 23.84 -10.53
C GLU A 65 -4.63 23.24 -10.21
N THR A 66 -4.75 22.54 -9.09
CA THR A 66 -5.98 21.82 -8.70
C THR A 66 -6.98 22.66 -7.88
N ARG A 67 -6.68 23.93 -7.55
CA ARG A 67 -7.42 24.75 -6.56
C ARG A 67 -8.93 24.88 -6.82
N TYR A 68 -9.36 24.85 -8.08
CA TYR A 68 -10.77 25.04 -8.43
C TYR A 68 -11.61 23.78 -8.22
N ILE A 69 -10.97 22.61 -8.22
CA ILE A 69 -11.65 21.31 -8.19
C ILE A 69 -11.41 20.58 -6.85
N LEU A 70 -10.24 20.81 -6.25
CA LEU A 70 -9.79 20.26 -4.98
C LEU A 70 -9.31 21.40 -4.07
N PRO A 71 -10.20 22.31 -3.62
CA PRO A 71 -9.81 23.49 -2.86
C PRO A 71 -9.23 23.17 -1.49
N TYR A 72 -9.43 21.98 -0.94
CA TYR A 72 -8.89 21.57 0.36
C TYR A 72 -7.68 20.66 0.15
N GLY A 73 -6.60 20.90 0.88
CA GLY A 73 -5.40 20.10 0.75
C GLY A 73 -4.53 20.12 2.00
N LYS A 74 -3.94 18.98 2.31
CA LYS A 74 -3.05 18.79 3.45
C LYS A 74 -1.75 18.13 2.99
N PHE A 75 -0.65 18.80 3.28
CA PHE A 75 0.70 18.24 3.22
C PHE A 75 1.08 17.69 4.59
N TYR A 76 1.66 16.49 4.64
CA TYR A 76 1.98 15.79 5.88
C TYR A 76 3.49 15.77 6.12
N PHE A 77 3.89 16.29 7.28
CA PHE A 77 5.27 16.31 7.73
C PHE A 77 5.55 15.08 8.60
N ALA A 78 6.67 14.40 8.34
CA ALA A 78 7.13 13.25 9.12
C ALA A 78 8.65 13.08 8.97
N GLY A 79 9.31 12.49 9.97
CA GLY A 79 10.75 12.24 9.92
C GLY A 79 11.60 13.49 9.69
N ALA A 80 12.86 13.27 9.30
CA ALA A 80 13.81 14.34 8.96
C ALA A 80 13.66 14.83 7.51
N PHE A 81 13.20 13.96 6.60
CA PHE A 81 13.10 14.26 5.17
C PHE A 81 11.66 14.47 4.66
N GLY A 82 10.65 14.39 5.53
CA GLY A 82 9.24 14.48 5.16
C GLY A 82 8.65 13.12 4.82
N GLY A 83 7.37 12.90 5.14
CA GLY A 83 6.67 11.65 4.83
C GLY A 83 6.36 11.46 3.34
N GLY A 84 6.46 12.53 2.55
CA GLY A 84 6.16 12.51 1.12
C GLY A 84 4.68 12.34 0.79
N LEU A 85 3.79 12.55 1.76
CA LEU A 85 2.35 12.29 1.63
C LEU A 85 1.56 13.59 1.55
N ALA A 86 0.59 13.64 0.65
CA ALA A 86 -0.40 14.71 0.57
C ALA A 86 -1.80 14.14 0.27
N ILE A 87 -2.83 14.82 0.78
CA ILE A 87 -4.22 14.55 0.45
C ILE A 87 -4.84 15.84 -0.07
N LEU A 88 -5.52 15.77 -1.22
CA LEU A 88 -6.33 16.84 -1.79
C LEU A 88 -7.78 16.39 -1.85
N SER A 89 -8.70 17.33 -1.62
CA SER A 89 -10.12 17.04 -1.47
C SER A 89 -10.98 18.16 -2.04
N LYS A 90 -12.10 17.76 -2.66
CA LYS A 90 -13.20 18.64 -3.06
C LYS A 90 -13.90 19.24 -1.85
N TRP A 91 -13.98 18.49 -0.76
CA TRP A 91 -14.72 18.84 0.46
C TRP A 91 -13.80 19.19 1.65
N PRO A 92 -14.30 19.95 2.65
CA PRO A 92 -13.52 20.34 3.82
C PRO A 92 -12.90 19.16 4.56
N ILE A 93 -11.62 19.32 4.93
CA ILE A 93 -10.92 18.43 5.86
C ILE A 93 -11.20 18.95 7.28
N GLU A 94 -11.96 18.19 8.07
CA GLU A 94 -12.31 18.53 9.46
C GLU A 94 -11.17 18.20 10.43
N GLU A 95 -10.51 17.07 10.21
CA GLU A 95 -9.42 16.58 11.06
C GLU A 95 -8.31 15.98 10.17
N SER A 96 -7.06 16.14 10.59
CA SER A 96 -5.92 15.53 9.91
C SER A 96 -4.83 15.13 10.88
N THR A 97 -4.27 13.93 10.71
CA THR A 97 -3.22 13.38 11.59
C THR A 97 -2.20 12.62 10.75
N MET A 98 -0.92 12.68 11.13
CA MET A 98 0.13 11.82 10.57
C MET A 98 0.48 10.74 11.59
N PHE A 99 0.13 9.49 11.32
CA PHE A 99 0.50 8.35 12.16
C PHE A 99 1.80 7.73 11.65
N ARG A 100 2.87 7.76 12.45
CA ARG A 100 4.14 7.12 12.06
C ARG A 100 4.09 5.64 12.39
N TYR A 101 4.63 4.81 11.50
CA TYR A 101 4.76 3.39 11.79
C TYR A 101 5.81 3.14 12.89
N PRO A 102 5.56 2.20 13.83
CA PRO A 102 6.55 1.83 14.85
C PRO A 102 7.81 1.20 14.25
N LEU A 103 7.64 0.34 13.23
CA LEU A 103 8.72 -0.31 12.49
C LEU A 103 8.89 0.36 11.12
N ASN A 104 10.04 1.00 10.90
CA ASN A 104 10.24 1.98 9.82
C ASN A 104 11.59 1.85 9.10
N GLY A 105 12.16 0.64 9.06
CA GLY A 105 13.47 0.38 8.48
C GLY A 105 14.60 0.64 9.47
N ARG A 106 15.83 0.82 8.94
CA ARG A 106 17.06 0.84 9.74
C ARG A 106 17.83 2.15 9.57
N PRO A 107 18.35 2.77 10.64
CA PRO A 107 19.16 3.98 10.54
C PRO A 107 20.47 3.73 9.77
N THR A 108 21.04 2.53 9.91
CA THR A 108 22.28 2.15 9.22
C THR A 108 22.12 2.02 7.71
N ALA A 109 20.89 1.86 7.20
CA ALA A 109 20.59 1.81 5.77
C ALA A 109 20.36 3.21 5.20
N PHE A 110 21.29 4.14 5.47
CA PHE A 110 21.14 5.56 5.11
C PHE A 110 21.05 5.81 3.59
N TRP A 111 21.62 4.92 2.78
CA TRP A 111 21.50 4.97 1.32
C TRP A 111 20.11 4.57 0.79
N ARG A 112 19.27 3.93 1.61
CA ARG A 112 17.88 3.57 1.28
C ARG A 112 16.90 4.68 1.70
N GLY A 113 17.15 5.32 2.84
CA GLY A 113 16.45 6.55 3.25
C GLY A 113 15.10 6.37 3.97
N ASP A 114 14.46 5.19 3.91
CA ASP A 114 13.13 4.91 4.51
C ASP A 114 13.03 5.28 6.00
N TRP A 115 14.09 5.02 6.77
CA TRP A 115 14.12 5.35 8.19
C TRP A 115 14.06 6.86 8.46
N TYR A 116 14.70 7.65 7.59
CA TYR A 116 14.83 9.10 7.77
C TYR A 116 13.60 9.87 7.27
N VAL A 117 12.83 9.32 6.32
CA VAL A 117 11.54 9.90 5.91
C VAL A 117 10.45 9.67 6.96
N GLY A 118 10.60 8.65 7.80
CA GLY A 118 9.65 8.33 8.87
C GLY A 118 8.28 7.96 8.32
N LYS A 119 8.23 6.87 7.53
CA LYS A 119 7.00 6.38 6.86
C LYS A 119 5.84 6.20 7.85
N GLY A 120 4.62 6.31 7.32
CA GLY A 120 3.42 6.31 8.12
C GLY A 120 2.17 6.49 7.27
N VAL A 121 1.05 6.78 7.93
CA VAL A 121 -0.26 6.98 7.34
C VAL A 121 -0.68 8.42 7.54
N ALA A 122 -0.91 9.12 6.43
CA ALA A 122 -1.54 10.43 6.40
C ALA A 122 -3.07 10.24 6.44
N CYS A 123 -3.69 10.71 7.52
CA CYS A 123 -5.13 10.58 7.76
C CYS A 123 -5.84 11.91 7.54
N ALA A 124 -7.00 11.88 6.89
CA ALA A 124 -7.90 13.02 6.73
C ALA A 124 -9.35 12.59 6.94
N LYS A 125 -10.09 13.31 7.79
CA LYS A 125 -11.54 13.18 7.95
C LYS A 125 -12.23 14.29 7.16
N ILE A 126 -13.07 13.93 6.20
CA ILE A 126 -13.58 14.81 5.16
C ILE A 126 -15.12 14.77 5.14
N ARG A 127 -15.76 15.93 5.27
CA ARG A 127 -17.21 16.08 5.33
C ARG A 127 -17.80 16.36 3.97
N TYR A 128 -18.47 15.37 3.38
CA TYR A 128 -19.04 15.50 2.02
C TYR A 128 -20.53 15.90 2.00
N GLY A 129 -21.19 15.95 3.17
CA GLY A 129 -22.60 16.34 3.30
C GLY A 129 -22.99 16.66 4.76
N PRO A 130 -24.23 17.09 5.02
CA PRO A 130 -24.63 17.61 6.34
C PRO A 130 -24.89 16.54 7.41
N GLY A 131 -25.11 15.29 7.01
CA GLY A 131 -25.41 14.19 7.92
C GLY A 131 -24.22 13.79 8.79
N PRO A 132 -24.48 13.22 10.00
CA PRO A 132 -23.43 12.83 10.93
C PRO A 132 -22.49 11.77 10.34
N LYS A 133 -23.03 10.88 9.50
CA LYS A 133 -22.31 9.81 8.81
C LYS A 133 -21.88 10.15 7.39
N HIS A 134 -22.02 11.42 6.95
CA HIS A 134 -21.46 11.90 5.68
C HIS A 134 -19.94 12.21 5.80
N ILE A 135 -19.29 11.18 6.35
CA ILE A 135 -17.91 10.83 6.62
C ILE A 135 -17.08 10.25 5.47
N ILE A 136 -16.04 10.89 4.94
CA ILE A 136 -14.96 10.13 4.27
C ILE A 136 -13.73 10.19 5.15
N GLU A 137 -13.19 9.04 5.54
CA GLU A 137 -11.90 8.98 6.23
C GLU A 137 -10.86 8.37 5.28
N VAL A 138 -9.91 9.21 4.88
CA VAL A 138 -8.87 8.88 3.89
C VAL A 138 -7.57 8.58 4.61
N PHE A 139 -6.98 7.44 4.27
CA PHE A 139 -5.71 6.94 4.78
C PHE A 139 -4.75 6.81 3.60
N ASN A 140 -3.89 7.80 3.39
CA ASN A 140 -2.84 7.77 2.39
C ASN A 140 -1.56 7.19 3.00
N THR A 141 -0.93 6.18 2.38
CA THR A 141 0.34 5.61 2.85
C THR A 141 1.34 5.38 1.73
N HIS A 142 2.61 5.28 2.14
CA HIS A 142 3.68 4.74 1.32
C HIS A 142 4.52 3.81 2.20
N THR A 143 4.22 2.50 2.18
CA THR A 143 4.88 1.51 3.05
C THR A 143 6.32 1.26 2.60
N HIS A 144 7.09 0.52 3.42
CA HIS A 144 8.52 0.27 3.20
C HIS A 144 8.79 -0.40 1.84
N ALA A 145 9.77 0.08 1.08
CA ALA A 145 10.06 -0.50 -0.24
C ALA A 145 10.68 -1.92 -0.14
N PRO A 146 10.38 -2.84 -1.08
CA PRO A 146 10.98 -4.16 -1.16
C PRO A 146 12.34 -4.07 -1.85
N TYR A 147 13.39 -3.85 -1.07
CA TYR A 147 14.75 -3.74 -1.58
C TYR A 147 15.42 -5.09 -1.93
N GLU A 148 14.80 -6.19 -1.52
CA GLU A 148 15.34 -7.56 -1.64
C GLU A 148 14.23 -8.47 -2.21
N SER A 149 14.52 -9.17 -3.31
CA SER A 149 13.65 -10.25 -3.80
C SER A 149 13.75 -11.48 -2.88
N GLY A 150 12.64 -12.20 -2.66
CA GLY A 150 12.53 -13.28 -1.65
C GLY A 150 13.56 -14.42 -1.76
N PRO A 151 13.63 -15.36 -0.79
CA PRO A 151 12.87 -15.47 0.47
C PRO A 151 13.53 -14.78 1.68
N ASN A 152 14.62 -14.03 1.47
CA ASN A 152 15.41 -13.42 2.54
C ASN A 152 15.21 -11.91 2.67
N ASP A 153 14.05 -11.39 2.24
CA ASP A 153 13.74 -9.96 2.38
C ASP A 153 13.78 -9.57 3.86
N SER A 154 14.80 -8.79 4.22
CA SER A 154 15.04 -8.40 5.60
C SER A 154 14.09 -7.30 6.11
N TYR A 155 13.19 -6.80 5.27
CA TYR A 155 12.19 -5.78 5.57
C TYR A 155 10.75 -6.27 5.49
N ILE A 156 10.52 -7.55 5.18
CA ILE A 156 9.17 -8.12 5.15
C ILE A 156 8.42 -7.92 6.48
N CYS A 157 9.10 -8.10 7.62
CA CYS A 157 8.52 -7.87 8.96
C CYS A 157 8.08 -6.41 9.16
N HIS A 158 8.79 -5.45 8.56
CA HIS A 158 8.37 -4.04 8.58
C HIS A 158 7.08 -3.86 7.79
N ARG A 159 7.03 -4.35 6.55
CA ARG A 159 5.82 -4.19 5.72
C ARG A 159 4.59 -4.89 6.30
N THR A 160 4.75 -6.08 6.88
CA THR A 160 3.64 -6.78 7.54
C THR A 160 3.14 -6.00 8.75
N ALA A 161 4.05 -5.45 9.57
CA ALA A 161 3.68 -4.59 10.70
C ALA A 161 2.99 -3.30 10.23
N GLN A 162 3.48 -2.67 9.17
CA GLN A 162 2.88 -1.45 8.60
C GLN A 162 1.48 -1.72 8.04
N SER A 163 1.29 -2.87 7.38
CA SER A 163 -0.01 -3.33 6.87
C SER A 163 -0.98 -3.61 8.01
N TRP A 164 -0.49 -4.20 9.10
CA TRP A 164 -1.27 -4.40 10.32
C TRP A 164 -1.70 -3.08 10.96
N GLU A 165 -0.78 -2.13 11.12
CA GLU A 165 -1.08 -0.81 11.69
C GLU A 165 -2.15 -0.05 10.89
N ILE A 166 -2.01 0.03 9.56
CA ILE A 166 -3.01 0.72 8.74
C ILE A 166 -4.35 -0.02 8.77
N SER A 167 -4.37 -1.35 8.78
CA SER A 167 -5.61 -2.11 8.86
C SER A 167 -6.42 -1.80 10.13
N LYS A 168 -5.74 -1.58 11.28
CA LYS A 168 -6.40 -1.15 12.52
C LYS A 168 -7.06 0.23 12.36
N LEU A 169 -6.38 1.17 11.70
CA LEU A 169 -6.92 2.51 11.42
C LEU A 169 -8.14 2.46 10.50
N LEU A 170 -8.06 1.68 9.42
CA LEU A 170 -9.17 1.45 8.48
C LEU A 170 -10.38 0.84 9.20
N ARG A 171 -10.16 -0.20 10.02
CA ARG A 171 -11.21 -0.83 10.84
C ARG A 171 -11.85 0.16 11.81
N GLY A 172 -11.05 0.91 12.56
CA GLY A 172 -11.58 1.89 13.51
C GLY A 172 -12.43 2.97 12.85
N ALA A 173 -12.08 3.41 11.62
CA ALA A 173 -12.89 4.34 10.85
C ALA A 173 -14.23 3.73 10.39
N ALA A 174 -14.20 2.46 9.97
CA ALA A 174 -15.42 1.74 9.58
C ALA A 174 -16.35 1.51 10.78
N GLU A 175 -15.81 1.19 11.97
CA GLU A 175 -16.59 1.06 13.22
C GLU A 175 -17.29 2.37 13.61
N ARG A 176 -16.74 3.52 13.20
CA ARG A 176 -17.42 4.83 13.35
C ARG A 176 -18.48 5.09 12.29
N GLY A 177 -18.66 4.22 11.30
CA GLY A 177 -19.61 4.36 10.20
C GLY A 177 -19.16 5.32 9.10
N HIS A 178 -17.86 5.60 9.00
CA HIS A 178 -17.32 6.45 7.94
C HIS A 178 -17.14 5.67 6.62
N LEU A 179 -17.22 6.33 5.47
CA LEU A 179 -16.69 5.78 4.22
C LEU A 179 -15.16 5.76 4.33
N VAL A 180 -14.59 4.56 4.39
CA VAL A 180 -13.15 4.37 4.55
C VAL A 180 -12.48 4.25 3.19
N LEU A 181 -11.41 5.02 2.98
CA LEU A 181 -10.55 4.95 1.80
C LEU A 181 -9.09 4.72 2.21
N GLY A 182 -8.53 3.56 1.88
CA GLY A 182 -7.09 3.26 2.02
C GLY A 182 -6.39 3.42 0.68
N LEU A 183 -5.49 4.40 0.55
CA LEU A 183 -4.91 4.83 -0.72
C LEU A 183 -3.38 4.81 -0.66
N GLY A 184 -2.72 4.44 -1.75
CA GLY A 184 -1.30 4.72 -1.92
C GLY A 184 -0.47 3.61 -2.50
N ASP A 185 0.85 3.75 -2.35
CA ASP A 185 1.85 2.77 -2.73
C ASP A 185 2.12 1.85 -1.54
N PHE A 186 1.55 0.66 -1.59
CA PHE A 186 1.67 -0.31 -0.50
C PHE A 186 2.88 -1.23 -0.66
N ASN A 187 3.68 -1.06 -1.71
CA ASN A 187 4.91 -1.84 -1.92
C ASN A 187 4.72 -3.36 -1.73
N MET A 188 3.53 -3.86 -2.07
CA MET A 188 3.08 -5.24 -1.90
C MET A 188 2.46 -5.74 -3.19
N LEU A 189 2.36 -7.06 -3.34
CA LEU A 189 1.70 -7.69 -4.49
C LEU A 189 0.28 -8.11 -4.11
N PRO A 190 -0.65 -8.23 -5.09
CA PRO A 190 -1.98 -8.74 -4.80
C PRO A 190 -1.90 -10.16 -4.22
N MET A 191 -2.74 -10.48 -3.24
CA MET A 191 -2.74 -11.78 -2.51
C MET A 191 -1.46 -12.09 -1.72
N SER A 192 -0.53 -11.16 -1.56
CA SER A 192 0.55 -11.34 -0.58
C SER A 192 -0.01 -11.28 0.84
N LEU A 193 0.78 -11.73 1.84
CA LEU A 193 0.39 -11.68 3.24
C LEU A 193 0.04 -10.25 3.69
N GLU A 194 0.79 -9.24 3.22
CA GLU A 194 0.52 -7.83 3.49
C GLU A 194 -0.85 -7.38 2.96
N HIS A 195 -1.20 -7.80 1.74
CA HIS A 195 -2.49 -7.51 1.12
C HIS A 195 -3.63 -8.18 1.90
N GLN A 196 -3.46 -9.45 2.26
CA GLN A 196 -4.41 -10.22 3.06
C GLN A 196 -4.64 -9.59 4.43
N ILE A 197 -3.57 -9.16 5.13
CA ILE A 197 -3.69 -8.44 6.40
C ILE A 197 -4.66 -7.26 6.28
N ILE A 198 -4.60 -6.48 5.20
CA ILE A 198 -5.48 -5.32 5.02
C ILE A 198 -6.92 -5.76 4.74
N THR A 199 -7.13 -6.67 3.79
CA THR A 199 -8.48 -7.08 3.36
C THR A 199 -9.22 -8.00 4.34
N GLU A 200 -8.49 -8.60 5.29
CA GLU A 200 -9.01 -9.55 6.28
C GLU A 200 -8.96 -9.01 7.72
N ASN A 201 -8.36 -7.83 7.96
CA ASN A 201 -8.40 -7.19 9.29
C ASN A 201 -9.24 -5.91 9.33
N ALA A 202 -9.70 -5.43 8.17
CA ALA A 202 -10.59 -4.28 8.02
C ALA A 202 -11.74 -4.57 7.03
N PRO A 203 -12.93 -3.98 7.22
CA PRO A 203 -14.08 -4.12 6.32
C PRO A 203 -13.91 -3.24 5.07
N VAL A 204 -12.83 -3.46 4.34
CA VAL A 204 -12.51 -2.80 3.07
C VAL A 204 -12.25 -3.85 1.99
N ARG A 205 -12.48 -3.46 0.74
CA ARG A 205 -12.19 -4.29 -0.43
C ARG A 205 -11.19 -3.59 -1.33
N ASP A 206 -10.31 -4.37 -1.96
CA ASP A 206 -9.47 -3.92 -3.06
C ASP A 206 -10.36 -3.61 -4.26
N VAL A 207 -10.52 -2.32 -4.60
CA VAL A 207 -11.51 -1.90 -5.60
C VAL A 207 -11.23 -2.48 -6.98
N TRP A 208 -9.96 -2.74 -7.33
CA TRP A 208 -9.63 -3.33 -8.62
C TRP A 208 -10.09 -4.78 -8.68
N ARG A 209 -9.88 -5.54 -7.60
CA ARG A 209 -10.22 -6.96 -7.56
C ARG A 209 -11.70 -7.23 -7.37
N VAL A 210 -12.47 -6.22 -6.98
CA VAL A 210 -13.94 -6.28 -7.07
C VAL A 210 -14.39 -6.39 -8.53
N LEU A 211 -13.72 -5.69 -9.45
CA LEU A 211 -14.04 -5.70 -10.89
C LEU A 211 -13.26 -6.78 -11.66
N HIS A 212 -12.00 -7.03 -11.27
CA HIS A 212 -11.09 -8.00 -11.90
C HIS A 212 -10.61 -9.02 -10.86
N PRO A 213 -11.49 -9.93 -10.37
CA PRO A 213 -11.16 -10.87 -9.30
C PRO A 213 -9.98 -11.78 -9.64
N ASP A 214 -9.84 -12.07 -10.93
CA ASP A 214 -8.81 -12.90 -11.54
C ASP A 214 -7.56 -12.15 -11.98
N SER A 215 -7.42 -10.85 -11.67
CA SER A 215 -6.19 -10.09 -11.96
C SER A 215 -4.91 -10.76 -11.43
N SER A 216 -3.77 -10.39 -12.00
CA SER A 216 -2.45 -10.93 -11.65
C SER A 216 -2.14 -10.83 -10.15
N VAL A 217 -1.43 -11.84 -9.61
CA VAL A 217 -0.89 -11.84 -8.24
C VAL A 217 0.60 -11.49 -8.19
N GLY A 218 1.14 -10.97 -9.28
CA GLY A 218 2.52 -10.48 -9.38
C GLY A 218 3.08 -10.57 -10.80
N PRO A 219 4.29 -10.03 -11.05
CA PRO A 219 4.93 -10.14 -12.36
C PRO A 219 4.90 -11.57 -12.92
N ALA A 220 4.89 -11.76 -14.23
CA ALA A 220 4.82 -13.09 -14.86
C ALA A 220 5.94 -14.05 -14.42
N HIS A 221 7.06 -13.51 -13.94
CA HIS A 221 8.18 -14.31 -13.42
C HIS A 221 8.07 -14.64 -11.92
N HIS A 222 7.13 -14.03 -11.18
CA HIS A 222 6.90 -14.25 -9.76
C HIS A 222 6.35 -15.66 -9.52
N HIS A 223 6.82 -16.33 -8.45
CA HIS A 223 6.48 -17.72 -8.17
C HIS A 223 4.97 -17.98 -8.07
N ALA A 224 4.23 -17.10 -7.39
CA ALA A 224 2.77 -17.22 -7.24
C ALA A 224 2.03 -17.07 -8.58
N GLU A 225 2.48 -16.18 -9.46
CA GLU A 225 1.86 -16.01 -10.79
C GLU A 225 2.23 -17.16 -11.72
N LYS A 226 3.49 -17.62 -11.70
CA LYS A 226 3.93 -18.82 -12.44
C LYS A 226 3.11 -20.05 -12.07
N ALA A 227 2.78 -20.22 -10.79
CA ALA A 227 1.98 -21.35 -10.31
C ALA A 227 0.55 -21.37 -10.91
N ARG A 228 0.04 -20.24 -11.40
CA ARG A 228 -1.27 -20.16 -12.07
C ARG A 228 -1.24 -20.67 -13.52
N GLY A 229 -0.04 -20.91 -14.10
CA GLY A 229 0.10 -21.42 -15.46
C GLY A 229 -0.42 -20.47 -16.56
N ARG A 230 -0.55 -19.17 -16.27
CA ARG A 230 -1.05 -18.18 -17.22
C ARG A 230 0.01 -17.77 -18.24
N PRO A 231 -0.38 -17.41 -19.48
CA PRO A 231 0.56 -16.88 -20.46
C PRO A 231 1.15 -15.54 -20.00
N VAL A 232 2.31 -15.18 -20.55
CA VAL A 232 2.88 -13.85 -20.33
C VAL A 232 1.90 -12.80 -20.88
N PRO A 233 1.43 -11.85 -20.06
CA PRO A 233 0.48 -10.85 -20.49
C PRO A 233 1.14 -9.85 -21.46
N THR A 234 0.35 -9.24 -22.32
CA THR A 234 0.78 -8.07 -23.10
C THR A 234 0.81 -6.83 -22.22
N ALA A 235 1.49 -5.78 -22.66
CA ALA A 235 1.53 -4.50 -21.96
C ALA A 235 0.12 -3.92 -21.76
N GLU A 236 -0.75 -4.03 -22.77
CA GLU A 236 -2.15 -3.60 -22.68
C GLU A 236 -2.96 -4.43 -21.70
N TYR A 237 -2.87 -5.77 -21.76
CA TYR A 237 -3.57 -6.64 -20.82
C TYR A 237 -3.13 -6.36 -19.38
N ASN A 238 -1.85 -6.06 -19.18
CA ASN A 238 -1.35 -5.69 -17.86
C ASN A 238 -1.97 -4.41 -17.31
N ILE A 239 -2.27 -3.44 -18.18
CA ILE A 239 -2.91 -2.18 -17.80
C ILE A 239 -4.41 -2.38 -17.55
N LEU A 240 -5.10 -3.05 -18.47
CA LEU A 240 -6.56 -3.16 -18.47
C LEU A 240 -7.07 -4.19 -17.45
N GLU A 241 -6.38 -5.31 -17.29
CA GLU A 241 -6.85 -6.43 -16.44
C GLU A 241 -6.05 -6.56 -15.14
N ASN A 242 -4.72 -6.40 -15.20
CA ASN A 242 -3.85 -6.70 -14.06
C ASN A 242 -3.50 -5.48 -13.19
N CYS A 243 -3.87 -4.26 -13.59
CA CYS A 243 -3.50 -3.01 -12.92
C CYS A 243 -1.97 -2.85 -12.74
N ALA A 244 -1.18 -3.08 -13.79
CA ALA A 244 0.26 -2.88 -13.70
C ALA A 244 0.58 -1.37 -13.58
N THR A 245 0.84 -0.91 -12.36
CA THR A 245 1.14 0.50 -12.07
C THR A 245 2.62 0.82 -12.19
N SER A 246 3.50 -0.19 -12.19
CA SER A 246 4.96 0.02 -12.25
C SER A 246 5.64 -1.06 -13.11
N ASP A 247 6.90 -0.80 -13.47
CA ASP A 247 7.81 -1.70 -14.21
C ASP A 247 7.40 -2.16 -15.63
N GLY A 248 6.20 -1.80 -16.09
CA GLY A 248 5.70 -2.17 -17.42
C GLY A 248 6.33 -1.38 -18.58
N PRO A 249 6.24 -1.88 -19.83
CA PRO A 249 6.79 -1.26 -21.03
C PRO A 249 6.27 0.15 -21.32
N PHE A 250 5.06 0.50 -20.87
CA PHE A 250 4.56 1.86 -21.04
C PHE A 250 5.30 2.88 -20.16
N ASN A 251 5.96 2.49 -19.06
CA ASN A 251 6.63 3.46 -18.21
C ASN A 251 8.06 3.78 -18.72
N THR A 252 8.30 5.03 -19.15
CA THR A 252 9.60 5.40 -19.74
C THR A 252 10.77 5.33 -18.77
N TRP A 253 10.53 5.42 -17.46
CA TRP A 253 11.58 5.37 -16.44
C TRP A 253 12.16 3.96 -16.29
N ARG A 254 11.50 2.96 -16.87
CA ARG A 254 11.89 1.55 -16.87
C ARG A 254 12.46 1.09 -18.21
N TRP A 255 12.51 1.99 -19.19
CA TRP A 255 13.15 1.77 -20.47
C TRP A 255 14.67 1.67 -20.35
N LEU A 256 15.28 0.96 -21.30
CA LEU A 256 16.73 0.88 -21.40
C LEU A 256 17.33 2.28 -21.65
N PRO A 257 18.56 2.57 -21.19
CA PRO A 257 19.20 3.87 -21.39
C PRO A 257 19.23 4.34 -22.86
N LYS A 258 19.37 3.40 -23.81
CA LYS A 258 19.32 3.71 -25.26
C LYS A 258 17.95 4.22 -25.71
N GLN A 259 16.86 3.71 -25.15
CA GLN A 259 15.50 4.16 -25.44
C GLN A 259 15.21 5.50 -24.75
N GLN A 260 15.66 5.70 -23.51
CA GLN A 260 15.49 6.99 -22.80
C GLN A 260 16.18 8.15 -23.53
N LYS A 261 17.29 7.89 -24.25
CA LYS A 261 17.95 8.90 -25.11
C LYS A 261 17.06 9.41 -26.24
N LYS A 262 15.96 8.72 -26.60
CA LYS A 262 14.98 9.18 -27.59
C LYS A 262 13.98 10.19 -27.02
N LEU A 263 13.97 10.40 -25.71
CA LEU A 263 13.09 11.36 -25.03
C LEU A 263 13.75 12.75 -24.90
N GLY A 264 12.93 13.78 -24.71
CA GLY A 264 13.36 15.18 -24.55
C GLY A 264 12.69 16.13 -25.53
N ILE A 265 12.93 17.43 -25.31
CA ILE A 265 12.32 18.54 -26.05
C ILE A 265 12.60 18.41 -27.55
N GLY A 266 11.55 18.55 -28.36
CA GLY A 266 11.63 18.52 -29.83
C GLY A 266 11.83 17.13 -30.44
N LYS A 267 11.86 16.06 -29.63
CA LYS A 267 11.96 14.69 -30.13
C LYS A 267 10.57 14.10 -30.40
N PRO A 268 10.45 13.19 -31.39
CA PRO A 268 9.18 12.56 -31.69
C PRO A 268 8.69 11.72 -30.50
N VAL A 269 7.37 11.66 -30.33
CA VAL A 269 6.73 10.79 -29.33
C VAL A 269 7.04 9.33 -29.65
N VAL A 270 7.61 8.63 -28.68
CA VAL A 270 7.89 7.19 -28.80
C VAL A 270 6.67 6.42 -28.32
N THR A 271 6.02 5.71 -29.23
CA THR A 271 4.92 4.80 -28.92
C THR A 271 5.44 3.41 -28.53
N VAL A 272 4.66 2.70 -27.73
CA VAL A 272 4.91 1.31 -27.34
C VAL A 272 3.77 0.50 -27.94
N ASP A 273 4.10 -0.60 -28.61
CA ASP A 273 3.08 -1.51 -29.15
C ASP A 273 2.30 -2.14 -27.98
N PRO A 274 0.97 -1.97 -27.91
CA PRO A 274 0.13 -2.55 -26.86
C PRO A 274 0.29 -4.07 -26.71
N SER A 275 0.62 -4.77 -27.81
CA SER A 275 0.84 -6.22 -27.85
C SER A 275 2.20 -6.66 -27.30
N THR A 276 3.10 -5.74 -26.95
CA THR A 276 4.43 -6.04 -26.41
C THR A 276 4.31 -6.94 -25.17
N PRO A 277 5.00 -8.10 -25.12
CA PRO A 277 5.00 -8.94 -23.93
C PRO A 277 5.55 -8.19 -22.71
N ASP A 278 4.82 -8.25 -21.60
CA ASP A 278 5.18 -7.59 -20.35
C ASP A 278 5.39 -8.59 -19.21
N ILE A 279 6.66 -8.91 -18.99
CA ILE A 279 7.11 -9.88 -17.98
C ILE A 279 7.27 -9.23 -16.58
N ARG A 280 7.36 -7.90 -16.53
CA ARG A 280 7.81 -7.15 -15.33
C ARG A 280 6.74 -6.27 -14.70
N GLY A 281 5.69 -5.93 -15.45
CA GLY A 281 4.56 -5.17 -14.97
C GLY A 281 4.04 -5.72 -13.64
N LYS A 282 3.89 -4.82 -12.67
CA LYS A 282 3.42 -5.15 -11.33
C LYS A 282 2.51 -4.07 -10.78
N ARG A 283 1.61 -4.52 -9.94
CA ARG A 283 0.68 -3.69 -9.19
C ARG A 283 1.23 -3.50 -7.77
N LEU A 284 1.55 -2.25 -7.42
CA LEU A 284 2.01 -1.88 -6.08
C LEU A 284 1.11 -0.82 -5.42
N ASP A 285 0.32 -0.12 -6.23
CA ASP A 285 -0.54 0.96 -5.81
C ASP A 285 -1.99 0.48 -5.70
N TYR A 286 -2.69 0.91 -4.66
CA TYR A 286 -4.01 0.39 -4.32
C TYR A 286 -4.98 1.49 -3.89
N ILE A 287 -6.25 1.23 -4.17
CA ILE A 287 -7.40 1.87 -3.55
C ILE A 287 -8.18 0.76 -2.85
N PHE A 288 -8.31 0.88 -1.54
CA PHE A 288 -9.19 0.07 -0.70
C PHE A 288 -10.39 0.91 -0.29
N ALA A 289 -11.59 0.36 -0.39
CA ALA A 289 -12.83 1.08 -0.03
C ALA A 289 -13.75 0.21 0.84
N GLY A 290 -14.40 0.84 1.83
CA GLY A 290 -15.55 0.27 2.55
C GLY A 290 -16.88 0.76 1.98
N ALA A 291 -18.01 0.25 2.50
CA ALA A 291 -19.35 0.69 2.07
C ALA A 291 -19.86 1.97 2.76
N GLY A 292 -19.23 2.40 3.85
CA GLY A 292 -19.81 3.36 4.78
C GLY A 292 -20.93 2.73 5.63
N ASP A 293 -21.60 3.55 6.44
CA ASP A 293 -22.73 3.08 7.27
C ASP A 293 -23.99 2.89 6.41
N VAL A 294 -24.22 1.65 5.95
CA VAL A 294 -25.31 1.32 5.01
C VAL A 294 -26.68 1.63 5.60
N ALA A 295 -26.88 1.29 6.88
CA ALA A 295 -28.14 1.49 7.58
C ALA A 295 -28.40 2.98 7.83
N ALA A 296 -27.43 3.71 8.39
CA ALA A 296 -27.62 5.12 8.71
C ALA A 296 -27.74 6.02 7.47
N ASN A 297 -27.08 5.67 6.37
CA ASN A 297 -27.13 6.45 5.13
C ASN A 297 -28.28 6.00 4.19
N GLY A 298 -29.01 4.93 4.50
CA GLY A 298 -30.09 4.39 3.64
C GLY A 298 -29.58 3.80 2.32
N GLY A 299 -28.33 3.35 2.30
CA GLY A 299 -27.58 2.93 1.13
C GLY A 299 -26.08 2.92 1.41
N GLY A 300 -25.30 2.32 0.51
CA GLY A 300 -23.85 2.23 0.66
C GLY A 300 -23.09 2.45 -0.63
N TRP A 301 -21.78 2.54 -0.49
CA TRP A 301 -20.85 2.76 -1.60
C TRP A 301 -20.35 1.44 -2.19
N VAL A 302 -20.38 1.35 -3.52
CA VAL A 302 -19.87 0.22 -4.31
C VAL A 302 -18.90 0.70 -5.38
N VAL A 303 -18.18 -0.22 -6.01
CA VAL A 303 -17.20 0.11 -7.05
C VAL A 303 -17.90 0.13 -8.42
N LYS A 304 -17.91 1.29 -9.06
CA LYS A 304 -18.40 1.48 -10.42
C LYS A 304 -17.30 1.30 -11.47
N ARG A 305 -16.12 1.88 -11.22
CA ARG A 305 -14.98 1.88 -12.14
C ARG A 305 -13.67 1.78 -11.37
N ALA A 306 -12.70 1.08 -11.94
CA ALA A 306 -11.29 1.16 -11.59
C ALA A 306 -10.47 1.24 -12.88
N ALA A 307 -9.43 2.06 -12.93
CA ALA A 307 -8.57 2.22 -14.11
C ALA A 307 -7.14 2.60 -13.73
N VAL A 308 -6.16 2.21 -14.54
CA VAL A 308 -4.80 2.77 -14.45
C VAL A 308 -4.84 4.14 -15.12
N GLY A 309 -4.43 5.16 -14.36
CA GLY A 309 -4.43 6.56 -14.78
C GLY A 309 -3.03 7.13 -14.96
N MET A 310 -2.96 8.42 -15.30
CA MET A 310 -1.69 9.16 -15.43
C MET A 310 -0.66 8.52 -16.40
N MET A 311 -1.15 7.84 -17.44
CA MET A 311 -0.31 7.13 -18.42
C MET A 311 0.23 8.01 -19.55
N MET A 312 -0.27 9.25 -19.64
CA MET A 312 0.16 10.20 -20.66
C MET A 312 1.64 10.56 -20.52
N ARG A 313 2.22 11.03 -21.62
CA ARG A 313 3.57 11.58 -21.64
C ARG A 313 3.54 13.05 -21.24
N HIS A 314 4.60 13.52 -20.59
CA HIS A 314 4.86 14.94 -20.48
C HIS A 314 4.89 15.55 -21.89
N PRO A 315 4.13 16.62 -22.18
CA PRO A 315 3.94 17.12 -23.54
C PRO A 315 5.25 17.56 -24.21
N GLU A 316 6.14 18.23 -23.46
CA GLU A 316 7.44 18.68 -23.99
C GLU A 316 8.55 17.62 -23.89
N HIS A 317 8.63 16.87 -22.78
CA HIS A 317 9.74 15.97 -22.51
C HIS A 317 9.52 14.53 -22.98
N GLY A 318 8.29 14.14 -23.30
CA GLY A 318 7.93 12.80 -23.80
C GLY A 318 8.08 11.67 -22.77
N CYS A 319 8.48 11.95 -21.52
CA CYS A 319 8.62 10.96 -20.46
C CYS A 319 7.30 10.75 -19.68
N SER A 320 7.15 9.61 -19.01
CA SER A 320 6.11 9.38 -17.99
C SER A 320 6.19 10.44 -16.88
N LEU A 321 5.03 10.82 -16.34
CA LEU A 321 4.94 11.80 -15.27
C LEU A 321 5.43 11.29 -13.92
N SER A 322 5.46 9.98 -13.72
CA SER A 322 6.09 9.32 -12.57
C SER A 322 6.63 7.94 -12.98
N ASP A 323 7.48 7.34 -12.16
CA ASP A 323 7.91 5.95 -12.34
C ASP A 323 6.84 4.94 -11.88
N HIS A 324 5.72 5.44 -11.38
CA HIS A 324 4.44 4.75 -11.22
C HIS A 324 3.35 5.41 -12.08
N PHE A 325 2.34 4.65 -12.45
CA PHE A 325 1.05 5.14 -12.96
C PHE A 325 0.06 5.27 -11.81
N ALA A 326 -0.96 6.11 -11.99
CA ALA A 326 -1.98 6.29 -10.98
C ALA A 326 -2.93 5.09 -10.95
N VAL A 327 -3.59 4.88 -9.81
CA VAL A 327 -4.82 4.09 -9.75
C VAL A 327 -5.97 5.06 -9.56
N GLU A 328 -7.00 4.92 -10.40
CA GLU A 328 -8.22 5.71 -10.37
C GLU A 328 -9.41 4.80 -10.06
N ALA A 329 -10.36 5.30 -9.29
CA ALA A 329 -11.61 4.59 -9.05
C ALA A 329 -12.79 5.55 -8.95
N THR A 330 -13.96 5.08 -9.35
CA THR A 330 -15.24 5.74 -9.10
C THR A 330 -16.06 4.84 -8.19
N LEU A 331 -16.40 5.36 -7.00
CA LEU A 331 -17.41 4.75 -6.15
C LEU A 331 -18.78 5.31 -6.49
N LYS A 332 -19.80 4.46 -6.49
CA LYS A 332 -21.20 4.83 -6.69
C LYS A 332 -22.00 4.55 -5.43
N PHE A 333 -22.84 5.49 -5.05
CA PHE A 333 -23.80 5.29 -3.96
C PHE A 333 -25.01 4.52 -4.49
N VAL A 334 -25.43 3.48 -3.78
CA VAL A 334 -26.58 2.63 -4.10
C VAL A 334 -27.57 2.70 -2.95
N SER A 335 -28.76 3.24 -3.19
CA SER A 335 -29.81 3.32 -2.18
C SER A 335 -30.48 1.97 -1.94
N LEU A 336 -30.81 1.67 -0.68
CA LEU A 336 -31.64 0.51 -0.34
C LEU A 336 -33.08 0.63 -0.87
N LYS A 337 -33.58 1.85 -1.09
CA LYS A 337 -34.93 2.07 -1.64
C LYS A 337 -35.02 1.68 -3.12
N ASP A 338 -33.97 2.00 -3.88
CA ASP A 338 -33.88 1.67 -5.30
C ASP A 338 -33.82 0.15 -5.51
N GLN A 339 -33.22 -0.58 -4.56
CA GLN A 339 -33.17 -2.04 -4.55
C GLN A 339 -34.55 -2.68 -4.34
N GLN A 340 -35.38 -2.13 -3.46
CA GLN A 340 -36.70 -2.68 -3.10
C GLN A 340 -37.77 -2.42 -4.18
N GLN A 341 -37.72 -1.27 -4.86
CA GLN A 341 -38.71 -0.92 -5.90
C GLN A 341 -38.57 -1.76 -7.18
N GLN A 342 -37.42 -2.39 -7.42
CA GLN A 342 -37.16 -3.18 -8.63
C GLN A 342 -37.39 -4.69 -8.45
N HIS A 343 -37.53 -5.17 -7.20
CA HIS A 343 -37.88 -6.58 -6.89
C HIS A 343 -39.05 -6.68 -5.88
N PRO A 344 -40.30 -6.40 -6.29
CA PRO A 344 -41.45 -6.36 -5.38
C PRO A 344 -41.88 -7.73 -4.79
N ASN A 345 -41.25 -8.85 -5.17
CA ASN A 345 -41.69 -10.20 -4.77
C ASN A 345 -40.82 -10.91 -3.71
N ASN A 346 -39.82 -10.25 -3.11
CA ASN A 346 -39.06 -10.84 -2.00
C ASN A 346 -39.22 -9.99 -0.73
N ASN A 347 -40.18 -10.34 0.12
CA ASN A 347 -40.42 -9.72 1.43
C ASN A 347 -39.32 -10.02 2.49
N ASN A 348 -38.25 -10.71 2.11
CA ASN A 348 -37.09 -10.92 2.97
C ASN A 348 -35.97 -9.95 2.56
N SER A 349 -36.01 -8.73 3.10
CA SER A 349 -34.85 -7.84 3.05
C SER A 349 -33.69 -8.50 3.83
N PRO A 350 -32.52 -8.74 3.22
CA PRO A 350 -31.36 -9.29 3.91
C PRO A 350 -30.72 -8.29 4.90
N PHE A 351 -31.28 -7.08 5.02
CA PHE A 351 -30.82 -6.01 5.90
C PHE A 351 -31.79 -5.69 7.05
N SER A 352 -32.71 -6.62 7.36
CA SER A 352 -33.57 -6.49 8.55
C SER A 352 -32.77 -6.82 9.81
N ASP A 353 -32.88 -5.97 10.84
CA ASP A 353 -32.27 -6.16 12.16
C ASP A 353 -32.73 -7.46 12.81
N ASP A 354 -31.91 -8.52 12.76
CA ASP A 354 -32.06 -9.67 13.62
C ASP A 354 -31.14 -9.55 14.85
N ASN A 355 -31.81 -9.43 15.99
CA ASN A 355 -31.25 -9.38 17.33
C ASN A 355 -30.17 -10.45 17.58
N GLN A 356 -29.09 -10.01 18.20
CA GLN A 356 -28.10 -10.86 18.87
C GLN A 356 -28.78 -11.90 19.78
N GLN A 357 -28.75 -13.17 19.38
CA GLN A 357 -28.80 -14.29 20.33
C GLN A 357 -27.85 -15.41 19.90
N HIS A 358 -26.95 -15.75 20.82
CA HIS A 358 -26.08 -16.92 20.78
C HIS A 358 -26.85 -18.20 20.41
N GLN A 359 -26.42 -18.90 19.36
CA GLN A 359 -26.67 -20.34 19.23
C GLN A 359 -25.38 -21.09 18.86
N THR A 360 -25.00 -21.96 19.78
CA THR A 360 -23.96 -22.99 19.72
C THR A 360 -24.25 -24.00 18.61
N LEU A 361 -23.35 -24.13 17.64
CA LEU A 361 -23.39 -25.17 16.60
C LEU A 361 -22.60 -26.40 17.05
N LYS A 362 -23.30 -27.54 17.19
CA LYS A 362 -22.73 -28.89 17.22
C LYS A 362 -22.52 -29.39 15.78
N PRO A 363 -21.51 -30.24 15.52
CA PRO A 363 -21.14 -30.63 14.17
C PRO A 363 -22.06 -31.74 13.63
N THR A 364 -22.53 -31.56 12.39
CA THR A 364 -23.18 -32.63 11.62
C THR A 364 -22.32 -32.97 10.42
N THR A 365 -21.86 -34.21 10.42
CA THR A 365 -21.20 -34.94 9.34
C THR A 365 -22.07 -34.94 8.08
N THR A 366 -21.49 -34.67 6.91
CA THR A 366 -22.12 -35.00 5.63
C THR A 366 -21.13 -35.75 4.75
N ILE A 367 -21.59 -36.93 4.33
CA ILE A 367 -20.91 -37.92 3.52
C ILE A 367 -20.82 -37.42 2.07
N LEU A 368 -19.63 -37.59 1.49
CA LEU A 368 -19.35 -37.40 0.07
C LEU A 368 -20.03 -38.52 -0.73
N ASN A 369 -20.76 -38.16 -1.78
CA ASN A 369 -21.22 -39.11 -2.79
C ASN A 369 -20.42 -38.90 -4.07
N ASP A 370 -19.82 -40.00 -4.52
CA ASP A 370 -19.09 -40.17 -5.78
C ASP A 370 -20.06 -40.15 -6.96
N ALA A 371 -20.00 -39.10 -7.78
CA ALA A 371 -20.37 -39.11 -9.20
C ALA A 371 -19.97 -37.77 -9.81
N GLU A 372 -18.77 -37.69 -10.39
CA GLU A 372 -18.41 -36.85 -11.57
C GLU A 372 -16.89 -36.75 -11.76
N ASN A 373 -16.18 -37.86 -11.57
CA ASN A 373 -14.87 -38.07 -12.17
C ASN A 373 -15.03 -38.98 -13.38
N HIS A 374 -15.38 -38.41 -14.53
CA HIS A 374 -15.08 -38.98 -15.85
C HIS A 374 -15.47 -37.93 -16.89
N LEU A 375 -14.48 -37.21 -17.43
CA LEU A 375 -14.39 -36.71 -18.81
C LEU A 375 -13.24 -35.69 -18.90
N ILE A 376 -12.01 -36.16 -18.63
CA ILE A 376 -10.82 -35.66 -19.31
C ILE A 376 -10.41 -36.79 -20.24
N GLN A 377 -10.52 -36.57 -21.54
CA GLN A 377 -9.60 -37.07 -22.58
C GLN A 377 -10.27 -36.95 -23.95
N THR A 378 -9.90 -35.92 -24.71
CA THR A 378 -9.44 -36.01 -26.11
C THR A 378 -9.25 -34.59 -26.62
N GLY A 379 -8.05 -34.27 -27.13
CA GLY A 379 -7.74 -32.99 -27.75
C GLY A 379 -7.35 -33.19 -29.21
N THR A 380 -7.55 -32.19 -30.06
CA THR A 380 -6.67 -31.91 -31.21
C THR A 380 -6.86 -30.48 -31.76
N TYR A 381 -5.82 -30.03 -32.46
CA TYR A 381 -5.32 -28.69 -32.86
C TYR A 381 -6.06 -27.90 -33.98
N LEU A 382 -5.80 -26.57 -33.94
CA LEU A 382 -5.58 -25.54 -35.01
C LEU A 382 -6.68 -25.10 -36.00
N GLN A 383 -6.94 -23.78 -36.02
CA GLN A 383 -6.68 -22.90 -37.19
C GLN A 383 -6.87 -21.39 -36.86
N GLU A 384 -5.93 -20.54 -37.30
CA GLU A 384 -6.11 -19.08 -37.48
C GLU A 384 -6.73 -18.76 -38.85
N PRO A 385 -7.17 -17.50 -39.12
CA PRO A 385 -6.28 -16.59 -39.85
C PRO A 385 -6.36 -15.07 -39.52
N SER A 386 -5.19 -14.42 -39.57
CA SER A 386 -4.81 -13.14 -40.22
C SER A 386 -5.51 -11.78 -39.91
N SER A 387 -4.73 -10.92 -39.22
CA SER A 387 -4.35 -9.50 -39.50
C SER A 387 -5.27 -8.50 -40.20
N GLN A 388 -5.45 -7.31 -39.58
CA GLN A 388 -5.14 -5.98 -40.15
C GLN A 388 -5.11 -4.90 -39.04
N GLY A 389 -4.12 -4.01 -39.09
CA GLY A 389 -3.85 -3.00 -38.05
C GLY A 389 -4.57 -1.68 -38.26
N THR A 390 -4.85 -0.97 -37.16
CA THR A 390 -5.24 0.45 -37.19
C THR A 390 -4.83 1.16 -35.90
N SER A 391 -4.43 2.42 -36.03
CA SER A 391 -4.02 3.36 -34.99
C SER A 391 -5.10 3.57 -33.91
N ILE A 392 -4.71 3.56 -32.62
CA ILE A 392 -5.61 3.96 -31.53
C ILE A 392 -5.33 5.42 -31.17
N ALA A 393 -6.06 6.30 -31.86
CA ALA A 393 -6.51 7.56 -31.30
C ALA A 393 -8.00 7.38 -30.95
N GLU A 394 -8.39 7.84 -29.76
CA GLU A 394 -9.79 8.12 -29.36
C GLU A 394 -10.78 6.94 -29.45
N ALA A 395 -10.83 6.12 -28.40
CA ALA A 395 -11.99 5.26 -28.14
C ALA A 395 -13.04 6.03 -27.32
N ASN A 396 -13.74 6.96 -27.98
CA ASN A 396 -15.08 7.41 -27.57
C ASN A 396 -16.06 6.88 -28.62
N THR A 397 -16.74 5.77 -28.33
CA THR A 397 -17.97 5.41 -29.06
C THR A 397 -19.02 4.93 -28.06
N PRO A 398 -20.24 5.49 -28.08
CA PRO A 398 -21.28 5.16 -27.10
C PRO A 398 -21.86 3.78 -27.41
N ALA A 399 -21.89 2.90 -26.41
CA ALA A 399 -22.57 1.61 -26.51
C ALA A 399 -24.09 1.83 -26.61
N HIS A 400 -24.71 1.09 -27.52
CA HIS A 400 -26.17 0.98 -27.63
C HIS A 400 -26.77 0.47 -26.29
N ASP A 401 -27.61 1.30 -25.69
CA ASP A 401 -28.04 1.27 -24.29
C ASP A 401 -29.41 0.58 -24.09
N VAL A 402 -29.51 -0.73 -24.32
CA VAL A 402 -30.79 -1.46 -24.10
C VAL A 402 -30.63 -2.79 -23.34
N GLY A 403 -29.43 -3.15 -22.86
CA GLY A 403 -29.20 -4.43 -22.15
C GLY A 403 -28.28 -4.40 -20.92
N THR A 404 -27.68 -3.26 -20.57
CA THR A 404 -26.62 -3.13 -19.55
C THR A 404 -27.14 -2.79 -18.14
N HIS A 405 -28.26 -2.08 -18.06
CA HIS A 405 -28.74 -1.52 -16.79
C HIS A 405 -29.14 -2.56 -15.72
N THR A 406 -29.65 -3.73 -16.13
CA THR A 406 -30.08 -4.79 -15.19
C THR A 406 -28.90 -5.57 -14.61
N ASP A 407 -27.89 -5.86 -15.43
CA ASP A 407 -26.69 -6.62 -15.03
C ASP A 407 -25.80 -5.79 -14.11
N ASP A 408 -25.65 -4.50 -14.39
CA ASP A 408 -24.93 -3.56 -13.53
C ASP A 408 -25.60 -3.43 -12.15
N HIS A 409 -26.93 -3.37 -12.11
CA HIS A 409 -27.66 -3.24 -10.86
C HIS A 409 -27.51 -4.50 -9.99
N LEU A 410 -27.65 -5.70 -10.58
CA LEU A 410 -27.45 -6.96 -9.87
C LEU A 410 -26.00 -7.11 -9.36
N SER A 411 -25.03 -6.66 -10.16
CA SER A 411 -23.62 -6.58 -9.76
C SER A 411 -23.43 -5.68 -8.54
N TYR A 412 -24.01 -4.47 -8.55
CA TYR A 412 -23.92 -3.53 -7.43
C TYR A 412 -24.61 -4.03 -6.16
N THR A 413 -25.75 -4.70 -6.25
CA THR A 413 -26.38 -5.37 -5.11
C THR A 413 -25.44 -6.37 -4.45
N LYS A 414 -24.80 -7.23 -5.27
CA LYS A 414 -23.86 -8.25 -4.79
C LYS A 414 -22.62 -7.61 -4.16
N GLN A 415 -22.11 -6.53 -4.76
CA GLN A 415 -21.02 -5.75 -4.18
C GLN A 415 -21.41 -5.19 -2.81
N LEU A 416 -22.58 -4.53 -2.69
CA LEU A 416 -23.03 -3.92 -1.45
C LEU A 416 -23.19 -4.96 -0.32
N LEU A 417 -23.77 -6.12 -0.62
CA LEU A 417 -23.85 -7.25 0.33
C LEU A 417 -22.45 -7.71 0.78
N THR A 418 -21.50 -7.79 -0.15
CA THR A 418 -20.12 -8.22 0.13
C THR A 418 -19.31 -7.15 0.90
N PHE A 419 -19.60 -5.87 0.69
CA PHE A 419 -18.96 -4.77 1.42
C PHE A 419 -19.55 -4.63 2.83
N ASN A 420 -20.83 -4.92 3.01
CA ASN A 420 -21.52 -4.83 4.29
C ASN A 420 -21.35 -6.09 5.17
N SER A 421 -20.85 -7.19 4.61
CA SER A 421 -20.53 -8.39 5.39
C SER A 421 -19.34 -8.14 6.32
N LEU A 422 -19.33 -8.79 7.50
CA LEU A 422 -18.16 -8.84 8.38
C LEU A 422 -16.91 -9.27 7.59
N PRO A 423 -15.77 -8.60 7.78
CA PRO A 423 -14.54 -8.98 7.09
C PRO A 423 -14.15 -10.40 7.51
N PRO A 424 -13.70 -11.25 6.57
CA PRO A 424 -13.11 -12.54 6.92
C PRO A 424 -11.89 -12.27 7.79
N ARG A 425 -11.61 -13.13 8.78
CA ARG A 425 -10.37 -13.03 9.56
C ARG A 425 -9.26 -13.81 8.86
N LEU A 426 -8.01 -13.37 9.07
CA LEU A 426 -6.84 -14.16 8.70
C LEU A 426 -6.97 -15.60 9.21
N PRO A 427 -6.64 -16.62 8.39
CA PRO A 427 -6.58 -17.99 8.86
C PRO A 427 -5.48 -18.13 9.92
N PRO A 428 -5.58 -19.09 10.87
CA PRO A 428 -4.55 -19.33 11.89
C PRO A 428 -3.12 -19.44 11.33
N SER A 429 -2.97 -20.05 10.15
CA SER A 429 -1.69 -20.17 9.44
C SER A 429 -1.10 -18.83 9.02
N GLY A 430 -1.94 -17.83 8.70
CA GLY A 430 -1.50 -16.47 8.40
C GLY A 430 -0.87 -15.78 9.61
N TYR A 431 -1.48 -15.94 10.79
CA TYR A 431 -0.88 -15.44 12.03
C TYR A 431 0.42 -16.16 12.38
N ASP A 432 0.50 -17.49 12.18
CA ASP A 432 1.74 -18.25 12.39
C ASP A 432 2.88 -17.78 11.47
N GLN A 433 2.55 -17.45 10.22
CA GLN A 433 3.51 -16.87 9.29
C GLN A 433 4.03 -15.51 9.79
N ILE A 434 3.15 -14.63 10.29
CA ILE A 434 3.55 -13.34 10.85
C ILE A 434 4.45 -13.53 12.08
N LEU A 435 4.07 -14.42 13.01
CA LEU A 435 4.87 -14.72 14.21
C LEU A 435 6.26 -15.24 13.84
N SER A 436 6.36 -16.13 12.84
CA SER A 436 7.65 -16.61 12.33
C SER A 436 8.54 -15.47 11.79
N LEU A 437 7.96 -14.50 11.06
CA LEU A 437 8.67 -13.33 10.58
C LEU A 437 9.16 -12.45 11.73
N ILE A 438 8.32 -12.23 12.76
CA ILE A 438 8.69 -11.49 13.96
C ILE A 438 9.86 -12.17 14.67
N HIS A 439 9.77 -13.48 14.96
CA HIS A 439 10.82 -14.21 15.67
C HIS A 439 12.14 -14.20 14.91
N LYS A 440 12.11 -14.43 13.59
CA LYS A 440 13.31 -14.34 12.73
C LYS A 440 13.95 -12.95 12.81
N TYR A 441 13.14 -11.89 12.81
CA TYR A 441 13.64 -10.53 12.91
C TYR A 441 14.17 -10.19 14.32
N VAL A 442 13.47 -10.60 15.38
CA VAL A 442 13.91 -10.43 16.78
C VAL A 442 15.27 -11.08 17.02
N THR A 443 15.49 -12.32 16.57
CA THR A 443 16.78 -13.01 16.72
C THR A 443 17.92 -12.22 16.08
N ARG A 444 17.68 -11.68 14.88
CA ARG A 444 18.64 -10.83 14.19
C ARG A 444 18.93 -9.54 14.97
N GLU A 445 17.91 -8.82 15.42
CA GLU A 445 18.08 -7.53 16.10
C GLU A 445 18.75 -7.69 17.48
N ARG A 446 18.46 -8.77 18.23
CA ARG A 446 19.19 -9.13 19.46
C ARG A 446 20.69 -9.35 19.18
N SER A 447 21.03 -10.04 18.08
CA SER A 447 22.42 -10.23 17.67
C SER A 447 23.10 -8.91 17.30
N GLN A 448 22.43 -8.05 16.51
CA GLN A 448 22.95 -6.73 16.15
C GLN A 448 23.16 -5.82 17.37
N LEU A 449 22.25 -5.84 18.33
CA LEU A 449 22.38 -5.11 19.59
C LEU A 449 23.66 -5.52 20.32
N LYS A 450 23.89 -6.82 20.50
CA LYS A 450 25.08 -7.37 21.18
C LYS A 450 26.38 -7.00 20.45
N TRP A 451 26.44 -7.26 19.14
CA TRP A 451 27.65 -7.00 18.36
C TRP A 451 28.02 -5.52 18.26
N ARG A 452 27.04 -4.62 18.18
CA ARG A 452 27.29 -3.17 18.16
C ARG A 452 27.71 -2.63 19.52
N ALA A 453 27.15 -3.16 20.61
CA ALA A 453 27.63 -2.85 21.96
C ALA A 453 29.07 -3.32 22.15
N TYR A 454 29.39 -4.54 21.72
CA TYR A 454 30.77 -5.05 21.75
C TYR A 454 31.72 -4.17 20.92
N HIS A 455 31.32 -3.76 19.71
CA HIS A 455 32.12 -2.89 18.85
C HIS A 455 32.45 -1.55 19.53
N PHE A 456 31.48 -0.95 20.25
CA PHE A 456 31.72 0.25 21.06
C PHE A 456 32.79 0.02 22.13
N PHE A 457 32.64 -1.00 22.97
CA PHE A 457 33.59 -1.27 24.06
C PHE A 457 34.98 -1.68 23.55
N ALA A 458 35.04 -2.41 22.43
CA ALA A 458 36.30 -2.76 21.78
C ALA A 458 37.06 -1.51 21.31
N TRP A 459 36.38 -0.57 20.62
CA TRP A 459 36.99 0.68 20.17
C TRP A 459 37.33 1.65 21.30
N LEU A 460 36.57 1.62 22.41
CA LEU A 460 36.93 2.33 23.63
C LEU A 460 38.27 1.82 24.17
N GLY A 461 38.45 0.50 24.25
CA GLY A 461 39.71 -0.13 24.65
C GLY A 461 40.87 0.18 23.70
N VAL A 462 40.66 0.06 22.38
CA VAL A 462 41.67 0.41 21.36
C VAL A 462 42.07 1.88 21.47
N SER A 463 41.11 2.77 21.72
CA SER A 463 41.38 4.21 21.85
C SER A 463 42.21 4.53 23.08
N ILE A 464 41.88 3.94 24.24
CA ILE A 464 42.70 4.05 25.45
C ILE A 464 44.12 3.52 25.18
N GLY A 465 44.24 2.36 24.53
CA GLY A 465 45.53 1.78 24.16
C GLY A 465 46.35 2.69 23.23
N CYS A 466 45.73 3.30 22.23
CA CYS A 466 46.38 4.25 21.33
C CYS A 466 46.86 5.50 22.07
N LEU A 467 46.02 6.07 22.95
CA LEU A 467 46.36 7.25 23.75
C LEU A 467 47.54 6.98 24.68
N VAL A 468 47.60 5.80 25.31
CA VAL A 468 48.75 5.38 26.11
C VAL A 468 49.99 5.18 25.24
N ALA A 469 49.86 4.51 24.09
CA ALA A 469 50.97 4.23 23.19
C ALA A 469 51.64 5.50 22.63
N VAL A 470 50.88 6.60 22.44
CA VAL A 470 51.43 7.90 21.99
C VAL A 470 52.58 8.39 22.88
N TRP A 471 52.56 8.11 24.19
CA TRP A 471 53.62 8.52 25.11
C TRP A 471 54.97 7.80 24.89
N PHE A 472 54.95 6.63 24.24
CA PHE A 472 56.11 5.76 24.09
C PHE A 472 56.68 5.75 22.67
N VAL A 473 56.07 6.49 21.74
CA VAL A 473 56.43 6.46 20.33
C VAL A 473 57.43 7.58 20.01
N PRO A 474 58.63 7.28 19.50
CA PRO A 474 59.66 8.27 19.23
C PRO A 474 59.44 9.05 17.92
N ARG A 475 58.52 8.60 17.06
CA ARG A 475 58.29 9.16 15.71
C ARG A 475 56.93 9.85 15.65
N ASN A 476 56.93 11.16 15.43
CA ASN A 476 55.71 11.99 15.38
C ASN A 476 54.65 11.47 14.40
N PHE A 477 55.04 10.94 13.24
CA PHE A 477 54.07 10.41 12.27
C PHE A 477 53.34 9.16 12.78
N VAL A 478 53.99 8.34 13.62
CA VAL A 478 53.37 7.16 14.22
C VAL A 478 52.36 7.59 15.31
N ALA A 479 52.69 8.61 16.11
CA ALA A 479 51.74 9.19 17.06
C ALA A 479 50.51 9.78 16.35
N PHE A 480 50.70 10.46 15.22
CA PHE A 480 49.60 10.95 14.39
C PHE A 480 48.70 9.81 13.89
N ILE A 481 49.28 8.72 13.36
CA ILE A 481 48.51 7.55 12.90
C ILE A 481 47.71 6.94 14.05
N LEU A 482 48.31 6.76 15.22
CA LEU A 482 47.63 6.23 16.41
C LEU A 482 46.43 7.10 16.83
N MET A 483 46.62 8.41 16.87
CA MET A 483 45.52 9.35 17.16
C MET A 483 44.42 9.31 16.11
N LEU A 484 44.78 9.24 14.82
CA LEU A 484 43.81 9.18 13.73
C LEU A 484 42.97 7.90 13.77
N VAL A 485 43.62 6.75 13.95
CA VAL A 485 42.95 5.44 14.08
C VAL A 485 42.06 5.42 15.32
N SER A 486 42.55 5.90 16.46
CA SER A 486 41.76 6.01 17.69
C SER A 486 40.52 6.88 17.46
N THR A 487 40.67 8.05 16.84
CA THR A 487 39.57 9.00 16.66
C THR A 487 38.50 8.43 15.73
N LEU A 488 38.89 7.94 14.55
CA LEU A 488 37.95 7.36 13.59
C LEU A 488 37.25 6.12 14.15
N GLY A 489 38.00 5.27 14.84
CA GLY A 489 37.49 4.09 15.51
C GLY A 489 36.51 4.40 16.63
N LEU A 490 36.85 5.34 17.51
CA LEU A 490 35.96 5.77 18.60
C LEU A 490 34.68 6.41 18.09
N VAL A 491 34.73 7.21 17.02
CA VAL A 491 33.53 7.75 16.38
C VAL A 491 32.63 6.62 15.86
N GLY A 492 33.20 5.66 15.12
CA GLY A 492 32.44 4.49 14.64
C GLY A 492 31.85 3.67 15.79
N GLY A 493 32.64 3.36 16.81
CA GLY A 493 32.20 2.64 18.01
C GLY A 493 31.10 3.38 18.76
N THR A 494 31.22 4.70 18.95
CA THR A 494 30.23 5.52 19.68
C THR A 494 28.90 5.56 18.95
N LEU A 495 28.90 5.70 17.61
CA LEU A 495 27.68 5.63 16.80
C LEU A 495 27.00 4.26 16.95
N ASP A 496 27.76 3.17 16.93
CA ASP A 496 27.23 1.81 17.15
C ASP A 496 26.70 1.60 18.57
N GLY A 497 27.38 2.14 19.57
CA GLY A 497 26.93 2.11 20.98
C GLY A 497 25.61 2.85 21.16
N LEU A 498 25.48 4.05 20.59
CA LEU A 498 24.25 4.84 20.64
C LEU A 498 23.09 4.12 19.93
N MET A 499 23.38 3.52 18.78
CA MET A 499 22.42 2.70 18.04
C MET A 499 21.94 1.52 18.87
N SER A 500 22.86 0.76 19.49
CA SER A 500 22.54 -0.36 20.38
C SER A 500 21.67 0.05 21.56
N LEU A 501 22.00 1.19 22.19
CA LEU A 501 21.30 1.69 23.37
C LEU A 501 19.89 2.21 23.05
N LEU A 502 19.74 2.99 21.98
CA LEU A 502 18.47 3.69 21.70
C LEU A 502 17.64 2.95 20.64
N PHE A 503 18.19 2.78 19.44
CA PHE A 503 17.44 2.27 18.29
C PHE A 503 17.04 0.80 18.45
N PHE A 504 17.99 -0.11 18.66
CA PHE A 504 17.67 -1.53 18.72
C PHE A 504 16.77 -1.87 19.91
N ARG A 505 16.90 -1.14 21.03
CA ARG A 505 15.99 -1.28 22.17
C ARG A 505 14.57 -0.80 21.85
N SER A 506 14.41 0.35 21.19
CA SER A 506 13.08 0.81 20.77
C SER A 506 12.44 -0.12 19.74
N GLU A 507 13.23 -0.63 18.79
CA GLU A 507 12.78 -1.57 17.76
C GLU A 507 12.29 -2.88 18.40
N LEU A 508 13.06 -3.45 19.35
CA LEU A 508 12.66 -4.66 20.08
C LEU A 508 11.39 -4.46 20.90
N ARG A 509 11.17 -3.27 21.48
CA ARG A 509 9.92 -2.95 22.19
C ARG A 509 8.73 -2.86 21.23
N ALA A 510 8.89 -2.22 20.09
CA ALA A 510 7.85 -2.18 19.06
C ALA A 510 7.50 -3.58 18.54
N LEU A 511 8.49 -4.47 18.39
CA LEU A 511 8.26 -5.87 18.02
C LEU A 511 7.48 -6.64 19.09
N LYS A 512 7.72 -6.40 20.38
CA LYS A 512 6.96 -7.03 21.48
C LYS A 512 5.48 -6.63 21.44
N GLU A 513 5.19 -5.34 21.22
CA GLU A 513 3.81 -4.86 21.06
C GLU A 513 3.15 -5.52 19.83
N TYR A 514 3.85 -5.54 18.69
CA TYR A 514 3.33 -6.16 17.48
C TYR A 514 3.08 -7.66 17.66
N GLU A 515 3.99 -8.39 18.30
CA GLU A 515 3.83 -9.81 18.64
C GLU A 515 2.60 -10.05 19.52
N PHE A 516 2.43 -9.23 20.57
CA PHE A 516 1.28 -9.33 21.47
C PHE A 516 -0.05 -9.13 20.72
N GLU A 517 -0.12 -8.14 19.83
CA GLU A 517 -1.31 -7.90 19.02
C GLU A 517 -1.66 -9.08 18.11
N ILE A 518 -0.64 -9.68 17.47
CA ILE A 518 -0.82 -10.83 16.59
C ILE A 518 -1.23 -12.08 17.37
N LEU A 519 -0.63 -12.34 18.54
CA LEU A 519 -1.05 -13.44 19.43
C LEU A 519 -2.51 -13.27 19.89
N THR A 520 -2.90 -12.05 20.24
CA THR A 520 -4.27 -11.72 20.65
C THR A 520 -5.24 -11.96 19.51
N ALA A 521 -4.93 -11.46 18.31
CA ALA A 521 -5.75 -11.66 17.13
C ALA A 521 -5.88 -13.15 16.74
N LYS A 522 -4.78 -13.91 16.83
CA LYS A 522 -4.77 -15.37 16.61
C LYS A 522 -5.68 -16.09 17.62
N ALA A 523 -5.56 -15.79 18.91
CA ALA A 523 -6.40 -16.41 19.94
C ALA A 523 -7.89 -16.16 19.67
N LEU A 524 -8.26 -14.91 19.34
CA LEU A 524 -9.62 -14.54 18.98
C LEU A 524 -10.10 -15.27 17.71
N ALA A 525 -9.24 -15.44 16.70
CA ALA A 525 -9.56 -16.18 15.48
C ALA A 525 -9.79 -17.68 15.74
N GLU A 526 -9.11 -18.26 16.72
CA GLU A 526 -9.27 -19.66 17.15
C GLU A 526 -10.42 -19.85 18.16
N GLY A 527 -11.15 -18.79 18.52
CA GLY A 527 -12.21 -18.85 19.54
C GLY A 527 -11.69 -19.08 20.96
N LYS A 528 -10.39 -18.85 21.19
CA LYS A 528 -9.75 -18.97 22.50
C LYS A 528 -9.77 -17.61 23.20
N THR A 529 -9.88 -17.63 24.52
CA THR A 529 -9.60 -16.43 25.32
C THR A 529 -8.12 -16.10 25.17
N PRO A 530 -7.75 -14.83 24.89
CA PRO A 530 -6.35 -14.42 24.89
C PRO A 530 -5.75 -14.75 26.26
N VAL A 531 -4.91 -15.78 26.31
CA VAL A 531 -4.18 -16.09 27.54
C VAL A 531 -3.05 -15.09 27.62
N VAL A 532 -3.07 -14.25 28.66
CA VAL A 532 -1.93 -13.41 29.04
C VAL A 532 -0.82 -14.35 29.54
N GLN A 533 -0.13 -15.02 28.62
CA GLN A 533 1.24 -15.42 28.92
C GLN A 533 2.02 -14.12 28.96
N GLN A 534 2.56 -13.77 30.12
CA GLN A 534 3.45 -12.63 30.27
C GLN A 534 4.53 -12.71 29.18
N ALA A 535 4.39 -11.91 28.13
CA ALA A 535 5.42 -11.72 27.14
C ALA A 535 6.56 -10.92 27.79
N GLY A 536 7.40 -11.61 28.57
CA GLY A 536 8.69 -11.09 29.01
C GLY A 536 8.93 -11.00 30.51
N THR A 537 8.96 -12.12 31.22
CA THR A 537 9.47 -12.18 32.61
C THR A 537 10.46 -13.31 32.90
N GLU A 538 10.94 -14.07 31.91
CA GLU A 538 11.98 -15.10 32.15
C GLU A 538 13.41 -14.71 31.72
N ASP A 539 13.60 -13.62 30.96
CA ASP A 539 14.95 -13.17 30.53
C ASP A 539 15.49 -11.93 31.31
N ASP A 540 14.69 -11.31 32.20
CA ASP A 540 15.10 -10.11 32.98
C ASP A 540 15.48 -10.44 34.45
N VAL A 541 15.65 -11.73 34.79
CA VAL A 541 16.06 -12.19 36.14
C VAL A 541 17.28 -13.10 36.08
N ASP A 542 18.35 -12.74 35.35
CA ASP A 542 19.70 -13.27 35.67
C ASP A 542 20.87 -12.46 35.09
N ASP A 543 20.96 -11.17 35.40
CA ASP A 543 22.23 -10.40 35.23
C ASP A 543 22.48 -9.49 36.44
N GLY A 544 22.06 -9.99 37.60
CA GLY A 544 22.17 -9.32 38.89
C GLY A 544 22.86 -10.21 39.91
N LYS A 545 24.08 -10.69 39.62
CA LYS A 545 25.03 -11.11 40.65
C LYS A 545 26.46 -11.28 40.11
N GLN A 546 27.31 -10.45 40.69
CA GLN A 546 28.75 -10.57 40.94
C GLN A 546 29.67 -9.70 40.09
N TRP A 547 30.47 -8.96 40.87
CA TRP A 547 31.52 -8.00 40.57
C TRP A 547 32.55 -8.48 39.56
#